data_AF-A0A2A5FI96-F1
#
_entry.id   AF-A0A2A5FI96-F1
#
_cell.length_a   1.000
_cell.length_b   1.000
_cell.length_c   1.000
_cell.angle_alpha   90.00
_cell.angle_beta   90.00
_cell.angle_gamma   90.00
#
_symmetry.space_group_name_H-M   'P 1'
#
loop_
_entity.id
_entity.type
_entity.pdbx_description
1 polymer ?
#
loop_
_entity_poly.entity_id
_entity_poly.type
_entity_poly.pdbx_seq_one_letter_code
_entity_poly.pdbx_strand_id
1 'polypeptide(L)'
;MKLSYFTFALIGLCLALCIPNKLAAQYSLVVTSEPALNPELTKYKMFIKLNVETDRVSAIYGTDKDVMWIEAPEGVFNSPFNSGWSASGMNPLFFEAMPEMVDDSYATIGLFQPATDSPLGSEDPIMVEDRGNPWTTFFKENGASRLDINTTMGGSWFTLKTSTNGLGDDNGLVLIAQITTSGSIRGQVNAQIFPEGNGKNNLRVKFEFNGTGETQGEILTNPN
;
A
#
# COMPACT_ATOMS: atom_id res chain seq x y z
N MET A 1 67.44 49.07 13.78
CA MET A 1 67.77 47.66 14.05
C MET A 1 66.68 47.06 14.94
N LYS A 2 66.21 45.85 14.58
CA LYS A 2 65.10 45.03 15.15
C LYS A 2 63.68 45.42 14.71
N LEU A 3 62.76 44.49 14.47
CA LEU A 3 62.75 43.17 13.83
C LEU A 3 61.26 42.89 13.59
N SER A 4 60.93 42.37 12.41
CA SER A 4 59.58 41.99 11.96
C SER A 4 58.92 40.93 12.84
N TYR A 5 57.61 41.03 13.05
CA TYR A 5 56.73 39.88 13.32
C TYR A 5 55.39 40.06 12.59
N PHE A 6 55.21 39.25 11.54
CA PHE A 6 53.95 39.00 10.84
C PHE A 6 53.00 38.24 11.77
N THR A 7 51.73 38.64 11.83
CA THR A 7 50.66 37.84 12.44
C THR A 7 49.57 37.64 11.39
N PHE A 8 49.46 36.40 10.90
CA PHE A 8 48.38 35.92 10.06
C PHE A 8 47.11 35.81 10.90
N ALA A 9 46.04 36.53 10.53
CA ALA A 9 44.71 36.31 11.08
C ALA A 9 43.89 35.47 10.08
N LEU A 10 43.45 34.32 10.57
CA LEU A 10 42.77 33.25 9.84
C LEU A 10 41.33 33.67 9.45
N ILE A 11 41.00 33.53 8.17
CA ILE A 11 39.66 33.75 7.61
C ILE A 11 38.76 32.58 8.04
N GLY A 12 37.77 32.84 8.88
CA GLY A 12 36.72 31.89 9.24
C GLY A 12 35.67 31.79 8.13
N LEU A 13 35.82 30.81 7.24
CA LEU A 13 34.80 30.44 6.27
C LEU A 13 33.74 29.56 6.99
N CYS A 14 32.65 30.19 7.42
CA CYS A 14 31.51 29.47 7.96
C CYS A 14 30.73 28.82 6.80
N LEU A 15 31.13 27.61 6.39
CA LEU A 15 30.27 26.74 5.59
C LEU A 15 29.11 26.32 6.47
N ALA A 16 27.98 27.02 6.37
CA ALA A 16 26.71 26.48 6.79
C ALA A 16 26.37 25.30 5.85
N LEU A 17 26.82 24.11 6.23
CA LEU A 17 26.27 22.86 5.73
C LEU A 17 24.81 22.81 6.18
N CYS A 18 23.93 23.36 5.35
CA CYS A 18 22.51 23.06 5.41
C CYS A 18 22.41 21.59 5.01
N ILE A 19 22.54 20.69 5.99
CA ILE A 19 22.14 19.30 5.83
C ILE A 19 20.61 19.38 5.78
N PRO A 20 19.95 19.15 4.64
CA PRO A 20 18.55 18.81 4.74
C PRO A 20 18.51 17.49 5.52
N ASN A 21 17.98 17.53 6.75
CA ASN A 21 17.46 16.33 7.41
C ASN A 21 16.25 15.85 6.57
N LYS A 22 16.51 15.36 5.36
CA LYS A 22 15.65 14.39 4.73
C LYS A 22 16.01 13.08 5.40
N LEU A 23 15.39 12.82 6.55
CA LEU A 23 15.06 11.44 6.86
C LEU A 23 14.20 11.00 5.66
N ALA A 24 14.79 10.36 4.66
CA ALA A 24 14.00 9.77 3.58
C ALA A 24 12.97 8.87 4.26
N ALA A 25 11.68 9.08 3.99
CA ALA A 25 10.66 8.30 4.67
C ALA A 25 10.90 6.82 4.31
N GLN A 26 10.89 5.96 5.33
CA GLN A 26 11.30 4.56 5.19
C GLN A 26 10.38 3.76 4.24
N TYR A 27 9.17 4.28 3.96
CA TYR A 27 8.14 3.63 3.18
C TYR A 27 7.40 4.64 2.29
N SER A 28 6.98 4.21 1.11
CA SER A 28 6.12 4.99 0.22
C SER A 28 4.98 4.14 -0.36
N LEU A 29 3.90 4.80 -0.77
CA LEU A 29 2.83 4.21 -1.57
C LEU A 29 3.09 4.54 -3.04
N VAL A 30 3.17 3.52 -3.88
CA VAL A 30 3.33 3.64 -5.33
C VAL A 30 2.04 3.18 -5.99
N VAL A 31 1.41 4.06 -6.76
CA VAL A 31 0.22 3.75 -7.55
C VAL A 31 0.59 3.81 -9.02
N THR A 32 0.49 2.67 -9.71
CA THR A 32 0.68 2.57 -11.16
C THR A 32 -0.64 2.30 -11.86
N SER A 33 -0.69 2.57 -13.16
CA SER A 33 -1.86 2.28 -13.99
C SER A 33 -1.48 1.51 -15.25
N GLU A 34 -2.33 0.58 -15.67
CA GLU A 34 -2.26 -0.11 -16.95
C GLU A 34 -3.65 -0.22 -17.59
N PRO A 35 -3.76 -0.34 -18.93
CA PRO A 35 -5.04 -0.59 -19.58
C PRO A 35 -5.69 -1.89 -19.09
N ALA A 36 -7.01 -1.87 -18.89
CA ALA A 36 -7.81 -3.08 -18.74
C ALA A 36 -8.07 -3.75 -20.10
N LEU A 37 -8.69 -4.93 -20.11
CA LEU A 37 -9.19 -5.57 -21.35
C LEU A 37 -10.29 -4.72 -21.99
N ASN A 38 -11.19 -4.16 -21.19
CA ASN A 38 -12.12 -3.13 -21.67
C ASN A 38 -11.33 -1.81 -21.85
N PRO A 39 -11.23 -1.26 -23.07
CA PRO A 39 -10.43 -0.06 -23.33
C PRO A 39 -10.96 1.20 -22.65
N GLU A 40 -12.19 1.18 -22.13
CA GLU A 40 -12.77 2.27 -21.34
C GLU A 40 -12.37 2.22 -19.85
N LEU A 41 -11.71 1.16 -19.41
CA LEU A 41 -11.31 0.95 -18.02
C LEU A 41 -9.79 1.03 -17.85
N THR A 42 -9.37 1.49 -16.67
CA THR A 42 -7.98 1.54 -16.23
C THR A 42 -7.82 0.70 -14.97
N LYS A 43 -6.79 -0.15 -14.95
CA LYS A 43 -6.36 -0.87 -13.74
C LYS A 43 -5.34 -0.06 -12.99
N TYR A 44 -5.62 0.23 -11.74
CA TYR A 44 -4.68 0.81 -10.80
C TYR A 44 -4.12 -0.27 -9.89
N LYS A 45 -2.80 -0.37 -9.79
CA LYS A 45 -2.11 -1.24 -8.83
C LYS A 45 -1.47 -0.38 -7.76
N MET A 46 -1.81 -0.67 -6.51
CA MET A 46 -1.34 0.05 -5.34
C MET A 46 -0.30 -0.80 -4.61
N PHE A 47 0.90 -0.27 -4.42
CA PHE A 47 2.01 -0.95 -3.78
C PHE A 47 2.54 -0.18 -2.59
N ILE A 48 2.88 -0.88 -1.53
CA ILE A 48 3.78 -0.32 -0.51
C ILE A 48 5.21 -0.66 -0.90
N LYS A 49 6.06 0.35 -0.98
CA LYS A 49 7.49 0.21 -1.22
C LYS A 49 8.24 0.19 0.09
N LEU A 50 8.99 -0.88 0.30
CA LEU A 50 9.86 -1.13 1.44
C LEU A 50 11.31 -0.84 1.03
N ASN A 51 12.04 -0.12 1.88
CA ASN A 51 13.45 0.20 1.62
C ASN A 51 14.43 -0.85 2.18
N VAL A 52 13.92 -1.80 2.98
CA VAL A 52 14.72 -2.87 3.60
C VAL A 52 14.06 -4.20 3.27
N GLU A 53 14.83 -5.14 2.72
CA GLU A 53 14.33 -6.43 2.23
C GLU A 53 13.66 -7.30 3.30
N THR A 54 14.06 -7.13 4.56
CA THR A 54 13.52 -7.86 5.71
C THR A 54 12.30 -7.19 6.33
N ASP A 55 11.95 -5.98 5.92
CA ASP A 55 10.71 -5.34 6.33
C ASP A 55 9.51 -6.07 5.70
N ARG A 56 8.36 -6.01 6.36
CA ARG A 56 7.14 -6.68 5.91
C ARG A 56 5.92 -5.80 6.08
N VAL A 57 5.04 -5.78 5.09
CA VAL A 57 3.65 -5.36 5.26
C VAL A 57 2.88 -6.48 5.95
N SER A 58 2.40 -6.23 7.17
CA SER A 58 1.60 -7.22 7.91
C SER A 58 0.10 -7.02 7.71
N ALA A 59 -0.35 -5.78 7.59
CA ALA A 59 -1.76 -5.46 7.50
C ALA A 59 -1.99 -4.14 6.78
N ILE A 60 -3.13 -4.04 6.13
CA ILE A 60 -3.76 -2.78 5.73
C ILE A 60 -4.99 -2.62 6.60
N TYR A 61 -5.19 -1.43 7.18
CA TYR A 61 -6.18 -1.27 8.26
C TYR A 61 -6.79 0.12 8.33
N GLY A 62 -7.92 0.22 9.01
CA GLY A 62 -8.51 1.48 9.44
C GLY A 62 -9.28 1.34 10.75
N THR A 63 -9.45 2.46 11.44
CA THR A 63 -10.22 2.60 12.69
C THR A 63 -10.85 4.00 12.75
N ASP A 64 -11.56 4.32 13.83
CA ASP A 64 -12.07 5.67 14.11
C ASP A 64 -10.97 6.71 14.40
N LYS A 65 -9.77 6.26 14.81
CA LYS A 65 -8.61 7.13 15.07
C LYS A 65 -7.69 7.24 13.85
N ASP A 66 -7.41 6.10 13.25
CA ASP A 66 -6.58 5.95 12.07
C ASP A 66 -7.50 5.58 10.90
N VAL A 67 -8.25 6.56 10.39
CA VAL A 67 -9.24 6.35 9.32
C VAL A 67 -8.56 5.91 8.03
N MET A 68 -9.17 4.99 7.31
CA MET A 68 -8.76 4.58 5.96
C MET A 68 -9.94 4.71 5.01
N TRP A 69 -9.69 5.17 3.79
CA TRP A 69 -10.68 5.20 2.73
C TRP A 69 -10.05 5.18 1.34
N ILE A 70 -10.76 4.59 0.38
CA ILE A 70 -10.42 4.62 -1.04
C ILE A 70 -11.68 4.98 -1.82
N GLU A 71 -11.56 5.86 -2.80
CA GLU A 71 -12.66 6.32 -3.63
C GLU A 71 -12.35 6.13 -5.11
N ALA A 72 -13.32 5.59 -5.84
CA ALA A 72 -13.39 5.52 -7.29
C ALA A 72 -14.75 6.11 -7.68
N PRO A 73 -14.86 7.43 -7.92
CA PRO A 73 -16.15 8.11 -8.08
C PRO A 73 -17.03 7.52 -9.20
N GLU A 74 -16.41 7.00 -10.25
CA GLU A 74 -17.05 6.36 -11.40
C GLU A 74 -17.46 4.89 -11.13
N GLY A 75 -17.19 4.39 -9.93
CA GLY A 75 -17.45 3.01 -9.51
C GLY A 75 -16.33 2.06 -9.92
N VAL A 76 -16.10 1.06 -9.10
CA VAL A 76 -15.16 -0.03 -9.40
C VAL A 76 -15.77 -1.07 -10.33
N PHE A 77 -14.93 -1.68 -11.14
CA PHE A 77 -15.29 -2.83 -11.94
C PHE A 77 -15.09 -4.12 -11.12
N ASN A 78 -16.14 -4.94 -11.08
CA ASN A 78 -16.11 -6.31 -10.59
C ASN A 78 -17.03 -7.16 -11.47
N SER A 79 -16.50 -8.20 -12.10
CA SER A 79 -17.24 -9.13 -12.92
C SER A 79 -18.26 -9.92 -12.07
N PRO A 80 -19.34 -10.45 -12.68
CA PRO A 80 -20.29 -11.30 -11.97
C PRO A 80 -19.71 -12.69 -11.62
N PHE A 81 -18.45 -12.97 -11.97
CA PHE A 81 -17.82 -14.28 -11.87
C PHE A 81 -16.90 -14.43 -10.65
N ASN A 82 -16.34 -13.33 -10.14
CA ASN A 82 -15.56 -13.33 -8.89
C ASN A 82 -16.43 -12.84 -7.73
N SER A 83 -16.79 -13.75 -6.82
CA SER A 83 -17.50 -13.40 -5.58
C SER A 83 -16.57 -13.11 -4.40
N GLY A 84 -15.27 -13.31 -4.60
CA GLY A 84 -14.23 -13.01 -3.62
C GLY A 84 -13.95 -11.51 -3.53
N TRP A 85 -13.29 -11.10 -2.45
CA TRP A 85 -12.85 -9.71 -2.23
C TRP A 85 -11.34 -9.54 -2.42
N SER A 86 -10.60 -10.65 -2.54
CA SER A 86 -9.14 -10.68 -2.49
C SER A 86 -8.52 -11.44 -3.66
N ALA A 87 -7.19 -11.40 -3.73
CA ALA A 87 -6.39 -12.16 -4.70
C ALA A 87 -6.71 -13.67 -4.73
N SER A 88 -7.30 -14.23 -3.67
CA SER A 88 -7.73 -15.64 -3.65
C SER A 88 -8.82 -15.97 -4.68
N GLY A 89 -9.54 -14.96 -5.18
CA GLY A 89 -10.52 -15.09 -6.26
C GLY A 89 -9.91 -14.99 -7.67
N MET A 90 -8.67 -14.54 -7.78
CA MET A 90 -8.00 -14.22 -9.06
C MET A 90 -7.32 -15.43 -9.68
N ASN A 91 -8.05 -16.55 -9.79
CA ASN A 91 -7.52 -17.82 -10.26
C ASN A 91 -7.30 -17.81 -11.80
N PRO A 92 -6.06 -17.97 -12.30
CA PRO A 92 -5.79 -17.91 -13.73
C PRO A 92 -6.50 -18.98 -14.57
N LEU A 93 -6.88 -20.11 -13.98
CA LEU A 93 -7.61 -21.17 -14.66
C LEU A 93 -8.98 -20.73 -15.17
N PHE A 94 -9.56 -19.65 -14.61
CA PHE A 94 -10.85 -19.13 -15.04
C PHE A 94 -10.74 -18.07 -16.15
N PHE A 95 -9.57 -17.47 -16.36
CA PHE A 95 -9.41 -16.33 -17.28
C PHE A 95 -9.60 -16.70 -18.76
N GLU A 96 -9.40 -17.95 -19.16
CA GLU A 96 -9.67 -18.38 -20.54
C GLU A 96 -11.18 -18.36 -20.84
N ALA A 97 -11.99 -18.85 -19.90
CA ALA A 97 -13.43 -18.93 -20.05
C ALA A 97 -14.15 -17.62 -19.67
N MET A 98 -13.55 -16.84 -18.77
CA MET A 98 -14.09 -15.58 -18.23
C MET A 98 -12.99 -14.50 -18.23
N PRO A 99 -12.59 -13.97 -19.41
CA PRO A 99 -11.45 -13.07 -19.52
C PRO A 99 -11.57 -11.79 -18.69
N GLU A 100 -12.78 -11.25 -18.56
CA GLU A 100 -13.03 -10.01 -17.82
C GLU A 100 -12.61 -10.09 -16.33
N MET A 101 -12.53 -11.29 -15.75
CA MET A 101 -12.08 -11.47 -14.37
C MET A 101 -10.67 -10.94 -14.11
N VAL A 102 -9.80 -10.86 -15.12
CA VAL A 102 -8.43 -10.31 -14.94
C VAL A 102 -8.43 -8.85 -14.52
N ASP A 103 -9.54 -8.16 -14.74
CA ASP A 103 -9.73 -6.76 -14.44
C ASP A 103 -10.56 -6.53 -13.17
N ASP A 104 -10.94 -7.58 -12.44
CA ASP A 104 -11.65 -7.41 -11.17
C ASP A 104 -10.81 -6.62 -10.15
N SER A 105 -11.51 -5.85 -9.32
CA SER A 105 -10.90 -5.11 -8.22
C SER A 105 -10.77 -6.04 -7.01
N TYR A 106 -9.61 -6.07 -6.38
CA TYR A 106 -9.37 -6.95 -5.23
C TYR A 106 -8.34 -6.36 -4.26
N ALA A 107 -8.45 -6.74 -3.00
CA ALA A 107 -7.42 -6.48 -1.99
C ALA A 107 -6.43 -7.65 -1.87
N THR A 108 -5.21 -7.35 -1.44
CA THR A 108 -4.15 -8.35 -1.33
C THR A 108 -3.04 -7.90 -0.39
N ILE A 109 -2.09 -8.79 -0.11
CA ILE A 109 -0.75 -8.45 0.38
C ILE A 109 0.22 -9.31 -0.44
N GLY A 110 0.92 -8.69 -1.39
CA GLY A 110 1.94 -9.30 -2.24
C GLY A 110 1.48 -10.38 -3.24
N LEU A 111 0.17 -10.64 -3.36
CA LEU A 111 -0.36 -11.66 -4.27
C LEU A 111 -1.11 -11.04 -5.46
N PHE A 112 -0.88 -11.60 -6.64
CA PHE A 112 -1.62 -11.29 -7.88
C PHE A 112 -2.63 -12.37 -8.27
N GLN A 113 -2.60 -13.50 -7.56
CA GLN A 113 -3.39 -14.72 -7.78
C GLN A 113 -3.51 -15.46 -6.43
N PRO A 114 -4.24 -16.58 -6.33
CA PRO A 114 -4.37 -17.31 -5.07
C PRO A 114 -3.02 -17.73 -4.50
N ALA A 115 -2.93 -17.80 -3.17
CA ALA A 115 -1.70 -18.22 -2.50
C ALA A 115 -1.23 -19.62 -2.92
N THR A 116 -2.16 -20.51 -3.26
CA THR A 116 -1.86 -21.88 -3.75
C THR A 116 -1.10 -21.91 -5.07
N ASP A 117 -1.24 -20.86 -5.88
CA ASP A 117 -0.57 -20.70 -7.18
C ASP A 117 0.61 -19.72 -7.09
N SER A 118 0.97 -19.30 -5.87
CA SER A 118 2.02 -18.33 -5.57
C SER A 118 3.25 -19.00 -4.94
N PRO A 119 4.40 -18.30 -4.80
CA PRO A 119 5.61 -18.89 -4.22
C PRO A 119 5.37 -19.53 -2.83
N LEU A 120 6.16 -20.56 -2.51
CA LEU A 120 6.03 -21.32 -1.27
C LEU A 120 6.02 -20.39 -0.04
N GLY A 121 5.10 -20.68 0.90
CA GLY A 121 4.93 -19.88 2.11
C GLY A 121 4.02 -18.66 1.93
N SER A 122 3.44 -18.45 0.73
CA SER A 122 2.38 -17.47 0.52
C SER A 122 1.12 -17.87 1.29
N GLU A 123 0.38 -16.87 1.79
CA GLU A 123 -0.95 -17.06 2.39
C GLU A 123 -1.92 -16.00 1.86
N ASP A 124 -3.16 -16.42 1.60
CA ASP A 124 -4.23 -15.49 1.22
C ASP A 124 -4.53 -14.55 2.40
N PRO A 125 -4.87 -13.27 2.14
CA PRO A 125 -5.10 -12.32 3.21
C PRO A 125 -6.36 -12.68 4.01
N ILE A 126 -6.28 -12.51 5.32
CA ILE A 126 -7.37 -12.71 6.27
C ILE A 126 -8.07 -11.37 6.49
N MET A 127 -9.41 -11.40 6.54
CA MET A 127 -10.26 -10.22 6.72
C MET A 127 -10.69 -10.03 8.18
N VAL A 128 -10.68 -8.79 8.64
CA VAL A 128 -11.50 -8.27 9.74
C VAL A 128 -12.37 -7.14 9.20
N GLU A 129 -13.66 -7.18 9.51
CA GLU A 129 -14.62 -6.23 8.99
C GLU A 129 -15.71 -5.93 10.03
N ASP A 130 -16.08 -4.66 10.14
CA ASP A 130 -17.30 -4.23 10.81
C ASP A 130 -18.51 -4.56 9.94
N ARG A 131 -19.33 -5.51 10.38
CA ARG A 131 -20.54 -5.93 9.64
C ARG A 131 -21.57 -4.82 9.47
N GLY A 132 -21.53 -3.77 10.30
CA GLY A 132 -22.38 -2.59 10.16
C GLY A 132 -21.91 -1.62 9.07
N ASN A 133 -20.65 -1.71 8.65
CA ASN A 133 -20.06 -0.90 7.58
C ASN A 133 -19.05 -1.74 6.77
N PRO A 134 -19.53 -2.67 5.92
CA PRO A 134 -18.67 -3.65 5.26
C PRO A 134 -17.86 -3.03 4.11
N TRP A 135 -16.55 -2.94 4.31
CA TRP A 135 -15.60 -2.41 3.32
C TRP A 135 -15.39 -3.33 2.11
N THR A 136 -15.63 -4.64 2.24
CA THR A 136 -15.47 -5.61 1.15
C THR A 136 -16.48 -5.46 0.03
N THR A 137 -17.58 -4.72 0.26
CA THR A 137 -18.53 -4.36 -0.80
C THR A 137 -17.83 -3.69 -1.97
N PHE A 138 -16.80 -2.87 -1.71
CA PHE A 138 -15.96 -2.24 -2.72
C PHE A 138 -15.25 -3.22 -3.66
N PHE A 139 -14.96 -4.45 -3.23
CA PHE A 139 -14.29 -5.47 -4.03
C PHE A 139 -15.22 -6.57 -4.54
N LYS A 140 -16.51 -6.50 -4.21
CA LYS A 140 -17.49 -7.55 -4.54
C LYS A 140 -18.64 -7.04 -5.39
N GLU A 141 -18.95 -5.75 -5.28
CA GLU A 141 -20.08 -5.13 -5.98
C GLU A 141 -19.55 -4.26 -7.12
N ASN A 142 -20.03 -4.54 -8.33
CA ASN A 142 -19.75 -3.69 -9.48
C ASN A 142 -20.38 -2.31 -9.29
N GLY A 143 -19.63 -1.25 -9.57
CA GLY A 143 -20.08 0.13 -9.42
C GLY A 143 -19.97 0.69 -7.99
N ALA A 144 -19.49 -0.09 -7.01
CA ALA A 144 -19.19 0.44 -5.68
C ALA A 144 -18.14 1.56 -5.80
N SER A 145 -18.42 2.74 -5.22
CA SER A 145 -17.60 3.93 -5.45
C SER A 145 -16.67 4.29 -4.30
N ARG A 146 -16.85 3.65 -3.13
CA ARG A 146 -16.10 4.00 -1.94
C ARG A 146 -15.91 2.81 -0.99
N LEU A 147 -14.70 2.72 -0.47
CA LEU A 147 -14.31 1.90 0.67
C LEU A 147 -14.06 2.85 1.84
N ASP A 148 -14.70 2.63 2.98
CA ASP A 148 -14.41 3.34 4.24
C ASP A 148 -14.17 2.35 5.38
N ILE A 149 -13.11 2.61 6.16
CA ILE A 149 -12.85 1.94 7.42
C ILE A 149 -12.56 3.02 8.46
N ASN A 150 -13.62 3.43 9.16
CA ASN A 150 -13.62 4.60 10.05
C ASN A 150 -14.42 4.38 11.35
N THR A 151 -14.76 3.13 11.67
CA THR A 151 -15.53 2.78 12.88
C THR A 151 -14.60 2.39 14.02
N THR A 152 -15.10 2.41 15.25
CA THR A 152 -14.35 1.96 16.44
C THR A 152 -14.00 0.47 16.38
N MET A 153 -14.85 -0.35 15.73
CA MET A 153 -14.52 -1.75 15.43
C MET A 153 -13.39 -1.84 14.40
N GLY A 154 -13.38 -0.91 13.44
CA GLY A 154 -12.40 -0.82 12.38
C GLY A 154 -12.54 -1.95 11.36
N GLY A 155 -11.45 -2.20 10.65
CA GLY A 155 -11.38 -3.19 9.61
C GLY A 155 -9.94 -3.34 9.12
N SER A 156 -9.64 -4.50 8.57
CA SER A 156 -8.30 -4.80 8.07
C SER A 156 -8.33 -5.99 7.13
N TRP A 157 -7.38 -6.02 6.20
CA TRP A 157 -6.89 -7.29 5.66
C TRP A 157 -5.41 -7.46 6.00
N PHE A 158 -5.03 -8.67 6.38
CA PHE A 158 -3.71 -8.94 6.93
C PHE A 158 -3.22 -10.34 6.58
N THR A 159 -1.91 -10.53 6.64
CA THR A 159 -1.25 -11.84 6.56
C THR A 159 -0.49 -12.11 7.84
N LEU A 160 -0.13 -13.37 8.08
CA LEU A 160 0.64 -13.73 9.25
C LEU A 160 2.11 -13.33 9.05
N LYS A 161 2.84 -13.14 10.16
CA LYS A 161 4.28 -12.87 10.10
C LYS A 161 5.11 -13.99 9.47
N THR A 162 4.51 -15.16 9.22
CA THR A 162 5.13 -16.31 8.57
C THR A 162 4.93 -16.33 7.07
N SER A 163 3.98 -15.54 6.56
CA SER A 163 3.65 -15.50 5.14
C SER A 163 4.75 -14.76 4.37
N THR A 164 5.25 -15.36 3.30
CA THR A 164 6.37 -14.81 2.50
C THR A 164 5.94 -13.64 1.64
N ASN A 165 4.66 -13.60 1.24
CA ASN A 165 4.04 -12.53 0.44
C ASN A 165 3.86 -11.19 1.18
N GLY A 166 4.23 -11.10 2.46
CA GLY A 166 4.35 -9.82 3.17
C GLY A 166 5.66 -9.07 2.88
N LEU A 167 6.65 -9.74 2.30
CA LEU A 167 7.94 -9.15 1.91
C LEU A 167 7.83 -8.45 0.55
N GLY A 168 8.65 -7.44 0.33
CA GLY A 168 8.78 -6.80 -0.98
C GLY A 168 9.33 -7.75 -2.05
N ASP A 169 8.92 -7.54 -3.29
CA ASP A 169 9.58 -8.15 -4.46
C ASP A 169 11.03 -7.63 -4.63
N ASP A 170 11.67 -7.96 -5.76
CA ASP A 170 13.03 -7.52 -6.07
C ASP A 170 13.19 -5.98 -6.11
N ASN A 171 12.08 -5.22 -6.21
CA ASN A 171 12.05 -3.76 -6.17
C ASN A 171 11.54 -3.22 -4.81
N GLY A 172 11.38 -4.09 -3.82
CA GLY A 172 10.81 -3.77 -2.51
C GLY A 172 9.31 -3.49 -2.55
N LEU A 173 8.59 -3.85 -3.63
CA LEU A 173 7.17 -3.56 -3.78
C LEU A 173 6.30 -4.70 -3.24
N VAL A 174 5.30 -4.35 -2.43
CA VAL A 174 4.25 -5.25 -1.97
C VAL A 174 2.92 -4.75 -2.51
N LEU A 175 2.29 -5.50 -3.41
CA LEU A 175 0.95 -5.17 -3.91
C LEU A 175 -0.05 -5.22 -2.75
N ILE A 176 -0.91 -4.22 -2.61
CA ILE A 176 -1.93 -4.18 -1.55
C ILE A 176 -3.37 -4.17 -2.09
N ALA A 177 -3.56 -3.72 -3.34
CA ALA A 177 -4.83 -3.77 -4.04
C ALA A 177 -4.64 -3.57 -5.55
N GLN A 178 -5.54 -4.17 -6.33
CA GLN A 178 -5.85 -3.75 -7.69
C GLN A 178 -7.25 -3.13 -7.70
N ILE A 179 -7.39 -1.97 -8.34
CA ILE A 179 -8.68 -1.28 -8.48
C ILE A 179 -8.87 -0.94 -9.94
N THR A 180 -9.98 -1.36 -10.51
CA THR A 180 -10.30 -1.08 -11.91
C THR A 180 -11.50 -0.15 -11.97
N THR A 181 -11.42 0.91 -12.77
CA THR A 181 -12.52 1.87 -12.94
C THR A 181 -12.35 2.61 -14.27
N SER A 182 -13.41 3.27 -14.76
CA SER A 182 -13.32 4.16 -15.92
C SER A 182 -12.80 5.56 -15.57
N GLY A 183 -12.66 5.86 -14.28
CA GLY A 183 -12.23 7.16 -13.77
C GLY A 183 -10.95 7.13 -12.96
N SER A 184 -10.81 8.10 -12.05
CA SER A 184 -9.63 8.24 -11.19
C SER A 184 -9.86 7.62 -9.83
N ILE A 185 -8.77 7.24 -9.15
CA ILE A 185 -8.81 6.81 -7.75
C ILE A 185 -8.12 7.82 -6.84
N ARG A 186 -8.59 7.96 -5.60
CA ARG A 186 -7.93 8.77 -4.55
C ARG A 186 -8.22 8.18 -3.18
N GLY A 187 -7.43 8.53 -2.19
CA GLY A 187 -7.66 8.00 -0.85
C GLY A 187 -6.58 8.24 0.16
N GLN A 188 -6.81 7.61 1.31
CA GLN A 188 -5.88 7.48 2.41
C GLN A 188 -5.84 6.01 2.84
N VAL A 189 -4.66 5.40 2.78
CA VAL A 189 -4.43 4.00 3.19
C VAL A 189 -3.53 3.99 4.42
N ASN A 190 -3.83 3.12 5.39
CA ASN A 190 -2.92 2.88 6.51
C ASN A 190 -2.39 1.45 6.46
N ALA A 191 -1.10 1.30 6.71
CA ALA A 191 -0.43 0.00 6.77
C ALA A 191 0.24 -0.22 8.13
N GLN A 192 0.22 -1.47 8.57
CA GLN A 192 1.09 -1.94 9.62
C GLN A 192 2.30 -2.63 8.99
N ILE A 193 3.48 -2.14 9.34
CA ILE A 193 4.76 -2.66 8.84
C ILE A 193 5.55 -3.24 10.01
N PHE A 194 6.18 -4.39 9.81
CA PHE A 194 7.10 -5.01 10.76
C PHE A 194 8.53 -4.77 10.28
N PRO A 195 9.25 -3.79 10.87
CA PRO A 195 10.66 -3.59 10.57
C PRO A 195 11.47 -4.84 10.90
N GLU A 196 12.35 -5.25 9.98
CA GLU A 196 13.14 -6.48 10.09
C GLU A 196 12.29 -7.74 10.37
N GLY A 197 11.01 -7.69 10.02
CA GLY A 197 10.03 -8.73 10.30
C GLY A 197 9.60 -8.84 11.78
N ASN A 198 10.07 -7.95 12.66
CA ASN A 198 9.77 -7.99 14.09
C ASN A 198 8.46 -7.26 14.43
N GLY A 199 7.37 -8.03 14.60
CA GLY A 199 6.07 -7.47 14.96
C GLY A 199 5.98 -6.75 16.32
N LYS A 200 6.98 -6.93 17.22
CA LYS A 200 7.04 -6.15 18.46
C LYS A 200 7.35 -4.68 18.23
N ASN A 201 8.04 -4.37 17.14
CA ASN A 201 8.44 -3.02 16.75
C ASN A 201 7.57 -2.53 15.57
N ASN A 202 6.32 -2.99 15.49
CA ASN A 202 5.46 -2.63 14.36
C ASN A 202 5.25 -1.12 14.27
N LEU A 203 5.25 -0.63 13.04
CA LEU A 203 4.99 0.76 12.70
C LEU A 203 3.62 0.86 12.03
N ARG A 204 2.87 1.89 12.40
CA ARG A 204 1.66 2.30 11.70
C ARG A 204 2.04 3.44 10.76
N VAL A 205 1.72 3.30 9.48
CA VAL A 205 2.11 4.27 8.45
C VAL A 205 0.89 4.65 7.64
N LYS A 206 0.62 5.95 7.50
CA LYS A 206 -0.45 6.52 6.69
C LYS A 206 0.11 7.00 5.36
N PHE A 207 -0.64 6.76 4.29
CA PHE A 207 -0.32 7.22 2.94
C PHE A 207 -1.55 7.90 2.35
N GLU A 208 -1.35 9.06 1.72
CA GLU A 208 -2.38 9.75 0.94
C GLU A 208 -2.01 9.66 -0.54
N PHE A 209 -3.00 9.52 -1.42
CA PHE A 209 -2.78 9.48 -2.86
C PHE A 209 -3.94 10.10 -3.64
N ASN A 210 -3.63 10.57 -4.84
CA ASN A 210 -4.58 11.09 -5.81
C ASN A 210 -4.12 10.71 -7.22
N GLY A 211 -4.72 9.67 -7.78
CA GLY A 211 -4.30 9.06 -9.04
C GLY A 211 -3.01 8.25 -8.90
N THR A 212 -2.21 8.25 -9.96
CA THR A 212 -0.92 7.56 -10.03
C THR A 212 0.21 8.39 -9.42
N GLY A 213 1.30 7.71 -9.01
CA GLY A 213 2.50 8.34 -8.49
C GLY A 213 3.07 7.65 -7.27
N GLU A 214 4.17 8.19 -6.74
CA GLU A 214 4.79 7.74 -5.49
C GLU A 214 4.62 8.81 -4.42
N THR A 215 4.07 8.41 -3.27
CA THR A 215 3.76 9.32 -2.16
C THR A 215 4.37 8.78 -0.87
N GLN A 216 5.04 9.65 -0.12
CA GLN A 216 5.76 9.25 1.09
C GLN A 216 4.80 8.95 2.24
N GLY A 217 5.13 7.92 3.04
CA GLY A 217 4.35 7.57 4.21
C GLY A 217 4.64 8.44 5.43
N GLU A 218 3.59 8.73 6.20
CA GLU A 218 3.68 9.36 7.52
C GLU A 218 3.62 8.27 8.61
N ILE A 219 4.69 8.12 9.39
CA ILE A 219 4.69 7.21 10.55
C ILE A 219 3.80 7.80 11.63
N LEU A 220 2.72 7.08 11.95
CA LEU A 220 1.80 7.45 13.00
C LEU A 220 2.44 7.11 14.35
N THR A 221 2.83 8.15 15.09
CA THR A 221 3.24 7.97 16.48
C THR A 221 2.01 7.68 17.33
N ASN A 222 2.09 6.70 18.23
CA ASN A 222 1.04 6.51 19.22
C ASN A 222 0.87 7.84 19.97
N PRO A 223 -0.35 8.41 20.07
CA PRO A 223 -0.57 9.45 21.05
C PRO A 223 -0.31 8.82 22.41
N ASN A 224 0.65 9.39 23.14
CA ASN A 224 0.98 8.99 24.52
C ASN A 224 -0.26 8.96 25.41
#